data_AF-A0A956QT08-F1
#
_entry.id   AF-A0A956QT08-F1
#
_cell.length_a   1.000
_cell.length_b   1.000
_cell.length_c   1.000
_cell.angle_alpha   90.00
_cell.angle_beta   90.00
_cell.angle_gamma   90.00
#
_symmetry.space_group_name_H-M   'P 1'
#
loop_
_entity.id
_entity.type
_entity.pdbx_description
1 polymer ?
#
loop_
_entity_poly.entity_id
_entity_poly.type
_entity_poly.pdbx_seq_one_letter_code
_entity_poly.pdbx_strand_id
1 'polypeptide(L)'
;MTNFIIGTGIVFFTVAADSPAQALEVLKDRIISASRMEHFDANRAGMSYSIVEAYAQRRLDFIVFNEDRTDILGGEYRGEYQELTSRELLDALTELVPEGLRMKQLQRLYARFQSS
;
A
#
# COMPACT_ATOMS: atom_id res chain seq x y z
N MET A 1 -2.53 -13.30 12.93
CA MET A 1 -1.62 -12.87 11.85
C MET A 1 -2.11 -13.33 10.49
N THR A 2 -2.47 -12.34 9.68
CA THR A 2 -2.91 -12.45 8.29
C THR A 2 -1.88 -11.77 7.40
N ASN A 3 -1.67 -12.25 6.18
CA ASN A 3 -0.81 -11.57 5.22
C ASN A 3 -1.59 -10.48 4.48
N PHE A 4 -1.00 -9.30 4.40
CA PHE A 4 -1.49 -8.19 3.59
C PHE A 4 -0.49 -7.89 2.50
N ILE A 5 -0.99 -7.40 1.37
CA ILE A 5 -0.16 -6.90 0.29
C ILE A 5 -0.20 -5.38 0.30
N ILE A 6 0.95 -4.72 0.30
CA ILE A 6 1.04 -3.26 0.28
C ILE A 6 1.71 -2.81 -1.00
N GLY A 7 0.99 -2.05 -1.81
CA GLY A 7 1.50 -1.39 -3.01
C GLY A 7 2.02 0.01 -2.70
N THR A 8 3.17 0.37 -3.27
CA THR A 8 3.81 1.70 -3.15
C THR A 8 3.84 2.46 -4.48
N GLY A 9 2.93 2.13 -5.41
CA GLY A 9 2.94 2.58 -6.81
C GLY A 9 4.03 1.95 -7.69
N ILE A 10 5.16 1.53 -7.10
CA ILE A 10 6.32 0.98 -7.81
C ILE A 10 6.48 -0.52 -7.54
N VAL A 11 6.30 -0.94 -6.30
CA VAL A 11 6.51 -2.33 -5.86
C VAL A 11 5.43 -2.77 -4.87
N PHE A 12 5.28 -4.09 -4.74
CA PHE A 12 4.40 -4.73 -3.76
C PHE A 12 5.21 -5.41 -2.67
N PHE A 13 4.79 -5.24 -1.42
CA PHE A 13 5.35 -5.90 -0.25
C PHE A 13 4.32 -6.84 0.37
N THR A 14 4.76 -8.00 0.86
CA THR A 14 3.93 -8.87 1.69
C THR A 14 4.26 -8.63 3.15
N VAL A 15 3.24 -8.36 3.96
CA VAL A 15 3.41 -8.01 5.37
C VAL A 15 2.41 -8.80 6.21
N ALA A 16 2.93 -9.58 7.16
CA ALA A 16 2.11 -10.26 8.15
C ALA A 16 1.77 -9.28 9.29
N ALA A 17 0.48 -9.11 9.59
CA ALA A 17 -0.03 -8.26 10.67
C ALA A 17 -1.40 -8.76 11.15
N ASP A 18 -1.96 -8.13 12.18
CA ASP A 18 -3.31 -8.42 12.67
C ASP A 18 -4.37 -7.48 12.11
N SER A 19 -3.98 -6.35 11.51
CA SER A 19 -4.88 -5.44 10.78
C SER A 19 -4.21 -4.77 9.56
N PRO A 20 -4.99 -4.28 8.58
CA PRO A 20 -4.47 -3.52 7.44
C PRO A 20 -3.64 -2.29 7.84
N ALA A 21 -4.12 -1.52 8.83
CA ALA A 21 -3.41 -0.35 9.35
C ALA A 21 -2.06 -0.75 9.98
N GLN A 22 -2.05 -1.82 10.78
CA GLN A 22 -0.82 -2.32 11.37
C GLN A 22 0.16 -2.83 10.31
N ALA A 23 -0.32 -3.47 9.25
CA ALA A 23 0.53 -3.90 8.14
C ALA A 23 1.28 -2.72 7.50
N LEU A 24 0.59 -1.59 7.32
CA LEU A 24 1.20 -0.37 6.80
C LEU A 24 2.28 0.18 7.72
N GLU A 25 2.00 0.28 9.03
CA GLU A 25 2.99 0.75 10.00
C GLU A 25 4.22 -0.16 10.05
N VAL A 26 4.03 -1.49 10.00
CA VAL A 26 5.14 -2.45 9.92
C VAL A 26 5.99 -2.24 8.67
N LEU A 27 5.39 -1.92 7.51
CA LEU A 27 6.16 -1.61 6.30
C LEU A 27 6.97 -0.32 6.47
N LYS A 28 6.36 0.74 7.01
CA LYS A 28 7.05 2.02 7.25
C LYS A 28 8.23 1.85 8.20
N ASP A 29 8.06 1.09 9.26
CA ASP A 29 9.13 0.77 10.21
C ASP A 29 10.29 0.03 9.53
N ARG A 30 9.99 -0.89 8.61
CA ARG A 30 11.02 -1.56 7.79
C ARG A 30 11.76 -0.56 6.90
N ILE A 31 11.06 0.36 6.25
CA ILE A 31 11.67 1.40 5.40
C ILE A 31 12.59 2.32 6.22
N ILE A 32 12.12 2.78 7.38
CA ILE A 32 12.89 3.62 8.30
C ILE A 32 14.12 2.86 8.84
N SER A 33 13.97 1.58 9.17
CA SER A 33 15.08 0.75 9.64
C SER A 33 16.13 0.59 8.55
N ALA A 34 15.71 0.36 7.30
CA ALA A 34 16.61 0.26 6.15
C ALA A 34 17.36 1.58 5.88
N SER A 35 16.73 2.74 6.12
CA SER A 35 17.37 4.06 5.94
C SER A 35 18.49 4.34 6.94
N ARG A 36 18.52 3.63 8.08
CA ARG A 36 19.51 3.82 9.16
C ARG A 36 20.70 2.88 9.03
N MET A 37 20.71 1.99 8.04
CA MET A 37 21.83 1.06 7.82
C MET A 37 23.03 1.83 7.25
N GLU A 38 24.16 1.78 7.97
CA GLU A 38 25.42 2.45 7.64
C GLU A 38 25.95 2.05 6.25
N HIS A 39 25.64 0.83 5.82
CA HIS A 39 25.76 0.35 4.45
C HIS A 39 24.43 -0.23 3.99
N PHE A 40 23.72 0.51 3.14
CA PHE A 40 22.47 0.02 2.55
C PHE A 40 22.76 -1.12 1.58
N ASP A 41 22.29 -2.32 1.92
CA ASP A 41 22.32 -3.49 1.05
C ASP A 41 20.88 -3.87 0.71
N ALA A 42 20.49 -3.69 -0.55
CA ALA A 42 19.14 -3.95 -1.03
C ALA A 42 18.71 -5.41 -0.85
N ASN A 43 19.66 -6.36 -0.97
CA ASN A 43 19.36 -7.77 -0.82
C ASN A 43 19.08 -8.12 0.65
N ARG A 44 19.84 -7.51 1.57
CA ARG A 44 19.65 -7.71 3.01
C ARG A 44 18.44 -6.97 3.56
N ALA A 45 18.15 -5.77 3.03
CA ALA A 45 17.01 -4.96 3.43
C ALA A 45 15.69 -5.45 2.81
N GLY A 46 15.75 -6.28 1.76
CA GLY A 46 14.56 -6.74 1.02
C GLY A 46 13.80 -5.59 0.33
N MET A 47 14.47 -4.47 0.07
CA MET A 47 13.91 -3.30 -0.61
C MET A 47 15.00 -2.50 -1.32
N SER A 48 14.62 -1.73 -2.35
CA SER A 48 15.55 -0.86 -3.08
C SER A 48 15.75 0.49 -2.38
N TYR A 49 16.92 1.11 -2.58
CA TYR A 49 17.22 2.44 -2.04
C TYR A 49 16.24 3.50 -2.54
N SER A 50 15.73 3.34 -3.77
CA SER A 50 14.72 4.23 -4.35
C SER A 50 13.42 4.30 -3.54
N ILE A 51 13.00 3.22 -2.89
CA ILE A 51 11.83 3.21 -2.00
C ILE A 51 12.14 4.01 -0.73
N VAL A 52 13.31 3.81 -0.14
CA VAL A 52 13.75 4.56 1.04
C VAL A 52 13.81 6.06 0.76
N GLU A 53 14.40 6.45 -0.36
CA GLU A 53 14.50 7.85 -0.77
C GLU A 53 13.12 8.45 -1.08
N ALA A 54 12.27 7.74 -1.82
CA ALA A 54 10.93 8.22 -2.13
C ALA A 54 10.08 8.39 -0.87
N TYR A 55 10.22 7.50 0.11
CA TYR A 55 9.56 7.63 1.42
C TYR A 55 10.03 8.87 2.18
N ALA A 56 11.34 9.09 2.25
CA ALA A 56 11.92 10.26 2.92
C ALA A 56 11.46 11.58 2.27
N GLN A 57 11.26 11.58 0.95
CA GLN A 57 10.77 12.73 0.19
C GLN A 57 9.23 12.86 0.21
N ARG A 58 8.51 11.99 0.95
CA ARG A 58 7.03 11.95 1.00
C ARG A 58 6.38 11.81 -0.38
N ARG A 59 7.01 11.02 -1.27
CA ARG A 59 6.56 10.73 -2.64
C ARG A 59 5.99 9.31 -2.79
N LEU A 60 5.78 8.60 -1.69
CA LEU A 60 5.13 7.30 -1.69
C LEU A 60 3.71 7.43 -1.17
N ASP A 61 2.77 6.93 -1.95
CA ASP A 61 1.43 6.60 -1.50
C ASP A 61 1.35 5.09 -1.27
N PHE A 62 0.47 4.67 -0.36
CA PHE A 62 0.36 3.26 0.03
C PHE A 62 -1.06 2.75 -0.19
N ILE A 63 -1.17 1.55 -0.76
CA ILE A 63 -2.45 0.85 -0.90
C ILE A 63 -2.33 -0.51 -0.24
N VAL A 64 -3.27 -0.83 0.65
CA VAL A 64 -3.32 -2.13 1.33
C VAL A 64 -4.37 -2.99 0.66
N PHE A 65 -3.97 -4.19 0.25
CA PHE A 65 -4.81 -5.23 -0.32
C PHE A 65 -4.86 -6.44 0.61
N ASN A 66 -5.87 -7.29 0.41
CA ASN A 66 -5.86 -8.64 0.96
C ASN A 66 -4.73 -9.50 0.35
N GLU A 67 -4.49 -10.67 0.95
CA GLU A 67 -3.43 -11.61 0.54
C GLU A 67 -3.51 -11.97 -0.96
N ASP A 68 -4.72 -12.20 -1.46
CA ASP A 68 -4.98 -12.58 -2.85
C ASP A 68 -4.88 -11.41 -3.86
N ARG A 69 -4.66 -10.18 -3.39
CA ARG A 69 -4.67 -8.93 -4.19
C ARG A 69 -5.99 -8.71 -4.95
N THR A 70 -7.08 -9.24 -4.43
CA THR A 70 -8.40 -9.16 -5.04
C THR A 70 -9.21 -7.98 -4.52
N ASP A 71 -9.00 -7.59 -3.26
CA ASP A 71 -9.71 -6.50 -2.59
C ASP A 71 -8.73 -5.44 -2.08
N ILE A 72 -9.11 -4.17 -2.23
CA ILE A 72 -8.45 -3.04 -1.57
C ILE A 72 -9.11 -2.87 -0.19
N LEU A 73 -8.29 -2.84 0.87
CA LEU A 73 -8.74 -2.74 2.26
C LEU A 73 -8.58 -1.33 2.82
N GLY A 74 -7.67 -0.54 2.26
CA GLY A 74 -7.43 0.84 2.65
C GLY A 74 -6.17 1.37 2.00
N GLY A 75 -5.72 2.55 2.43
CA GLY A 75 -4.50 3.15 1.92
C GLY A 75 -4.12 4.38 2.71
N GLU A 76 -2.92 4.88 2.43
CA GLU A 76 -2.48 6.17 2.93
C GLU A 76 -2.65 7.22 1.85
N TYR A 77 -3.38 8.28 2.17
CA TYR A 77 -3.51 9.44 1.32
C TYR A 77 -3.16 10.68 2.14
N ARG A 78 -2.23 11.49 1.62
CA ARG A 78 -1.72 12.71 2.30
C ARG A 78 -1.14 12.46 3.70
N GLY A 79 -0.59 11.27 3.95
CA GLY A 79 0.04 10.91 5.23
C GLY A 79 -0.90 10.34 6.28
N GLU A 80 -2.19 10.17 5.96
CA GLU A 80 -3.18 9.59 6.86
C GLU A 80 -3.71 8.27 6.28
N TYR A 81 -3.72 7.22 7.11
CA TYR A 81 -4.33 5.95 6.75
C TYR A 81 -5.86 6.06 6.78
N GLN A 82 -6.50 5.58 5.74
CA GLN A 82 -7.95 5.51 5.62
C GLN A 82 -8.37 4.11 5.19
N GLU A 83 -9.32 3.53 5.92
CA GLU A 83 -10.00 2.32 5.48
C GLU A 83 -10.91 2.66 4.29
N LEU A 84 -11.08 1.68 3.39
CA LEU A 84 -11.87 1.85 2.17
C LEU A 84 -13.38 1.95 2.46
N THR A 85 -13.78 3.06 3.05
CA THR A 85 -15.16 3.36 3.48
C THR A 85 -15.75 4.56 2.72
N SER A 86 -14.92 5.36 2.05
CA SER A 86 -15.34 6.55 1.29
C SER A 86 -15.08 6.44 -0.20
N ARG A 87 -16.03 6.93 -1.01
CA ARG A 87 -15.96 6.96 -2.47
C ARG A 87 -14.81 7.85 -2.98
N GLU A 88 -14.50 8.92 -2.27
CA GLU A 88 -13.41 9.85 -2.62
C GLU A 88 -12.03 9.20 -2.49
N LEU A 89 -11.84 8.33 -1.48
CA LEU A 89 -10.62 7.53 -1.36
C LEU A 89 -10.53 6.50 -2.50
N LEU A 90 -11.67 5.93 -2.90
CA LEU A 90 -11.72 5.00 -4.04
C LEU A 90 -11.21 5.67 -5.33
N ASP A 91 -11.71 6.87 -5.62
CA ASP A 91 -11.33 7.62 -6.81
C ASP A 91 -9.84 8.02 -6.74
N ALA A 92 -9.36 8.53 -5.61
CA ALA A 92 -7.95 8.87 -5.41
C ALA A 92 -7.01 7.65 -5.53
N LEU A 93 -7.38 6.51 -4.94
CA LEU A 93 -6.58 5.28 -5.02
C LEU A 93 -6.55 4.69 -6.42
N THR A 94 -7.59 4.90 -7.24
CA THR A 94 -7.58 4.40 -8.63
C THR A 94 -6.63 5.12 -9.55
N GLU A 95 -6.27 6.37 -9.25
CA GLU A 95 -5.22 7.11 -9.96
C GLU A 95 -3.83 6.51 -9.70
N LEU A 96 -3.64 5.94 -8.51
CA LEU A 96 -2.39 5.28 -8.09
C LEU A 96 -2.26 3.85 -8.65
N VAL A 97 -3.36 3.25 -9.12
CA VAL A 97 -3.37 1.91 -9.73
C VAL A 97 -3.01 2.02 -11.22
N PRO A 98 -2.05 1.21 -11.74
CA PRO A 98 -1.75 1.17 -13.16
C PRO A 98 -2.99 0.86 -14.01
N GLU A 99 -3.10 1.52 -15.16
CA GLU A 99 -4.32 1.56 -15.99
C GLU A 99 -4.90 0.16 -16.34
N GLY A 100 -4.04 -0.85 -16.51
CA GLY A 100 -4.45 -2.24 -16.77
C GLY A 100 -5.14 -2.98 -15.61
N LEU A 101 -5.00 -2.49 -14.37
CA LEU A 101 -5.65 -3.04 -13.17
C LEU A 101 -6.90 -2.26 -12.76
N ARG A 102 -7.04 -0.99 -13.18
CA ARG A 102 -8.15 -0.10 -12.81
C ARG A 102 -9.53 -0.66 -13.12
N MET A 103 -9.75 -1.19 -14.33
CA MET A 103 -11.11 -1.50 -14.80
C MET A 103 -11.81 -2.63 -14.05
N LYS A 104 -11.10 -3.71 -13.67
CA LYS A 104 -11.73 -4.88 -13.03
C LYS A 104 -11.99 -4.65 -11.54
N GLN A 105 -11.11 -3.91 -10.86
CA GLN A 105 -11.28 -3.62 -9.43
C GLN A 105 -12.33 -2.53 -9.20
N LEU A 106 -12.36 -1.49 -10.03
CA LEU A 106 -13.41 -0.46 -9.99
C LEU A 106 -14.80 -1.06 -10.16
N GLN A 107 -15.01 -1.96 -11.13
CA GLN A 107 -16.33 -2.57 -11.36
C GLN A 107 -16.84 -3.37 -10.15
N ARG A 108 -15.97 -4.13 -9.48
CA ARG A 108 -16.36 -4.91 -8.29
C ARG A 108 -16.64 -4.02 -7.08
N LEU A 109 -15.85 -2.97 -6.89
CA LEU A 109 -16.00 -2.03 -5.79
C LEU A 109 -17.25 -1.14 -5.95
N TYR A 110 -17.49 -0.63 -7.16
CA TYR A 110 -18.72 0.10 -7.47
C TYR A 110 -19.98 -0.76 -7.30
N ALA A 111 -19.94 -2.05 -7.67
CA ALA A 111 -21.05 -2.96 -7.44
C ALA A 111 -21.36 -3.16 -5.95
N ARG A 112 -20.33 -3.21 -5.09
CA ARG A 112 -20.50 -3.31 -3.63
C ARG A 112 -21.17 -2.07 -3.03
N PHE A 113 -20.77 -0.87 -3.47
CA PHE A 113 -21.37 0.39 -3.01
C PHE A 113 -22.81 0.61 -3.47
N GLN A 114 -23.23 0.08 -4.63
CA GLN A 114 -24.63 0.16 -5.07
C GLN A 114 -25.56 -0.84 -4.37
N SER A 115 -24.98 -1.81 -3.65
CA SER A 115 -25.72 -2.89 -3.00
C SER A 115 -25.89 -2.70 -1.48
N SER A 116 -25.42 -1.57 -0.94
CA SER A 116 -25.56 -1.15 0.47
C SER A 116 -26.41 0.11 0.57
#